data_AF-A0A816RCM1-F1
#
_entry.id   AF-A0A816RCM1-F1
#
_cell.length_a   1.000
_cell.length_b   1.000
_cell.length_c   1.000
_cell.angle_alpha   90.00
_cell.angle_beta   90.00
_cell.angle_gamma   90.00
#
_symmetry.space_group_name_H-M   'P 1'
#
loop_
_entity.id
_entity.type
_entity.pdbx_description
1 polymer ?
#
loop_
_entity_poly.entity_id
_entity_poly.type
_entity_poly.pdbx_seq_one_letter_code
_entity_poly.pdbx_strand_id
1 'polypeptide(L)'
;MGYGNGSFSEQIVYKLPNRSSPVWLIVHDFSKDNVQDMAVANFNENHVGILLGYGNGTFGDIIIYSTGTNSGPCAIAIGDFNNDNNIDIAVANLHRKTIGIMFGY
;
A
#
# COMPACT_ATOMS: atom_id res chain seq x y z
N MET A 1 -14.53 -9.98 8.27
CA MET A 1 -15.36 -10.16 7.06
C MET A 1 -16.74 -9.58 7.29
N GLY A 2 -17.44 -9.15 6.22
CA GLY A 2 -18.84 -8.74 6.30
C GLY A 2 -19.78 -9.95 6.19
N TYR A 3 -20.91 -9.93 6.89
CA TYR A 3 -21.89 -11.03 6.88
C TYR A 3 -22.89 -10.97 5.70
N GLY A 4 -22.60 -10.15 4.67
CA GLY A 4 -23.47 -9.98 3.50
C GLY A 4 -24.77 -9.19 3.75
N ASN A 5 -25.00 -8.73 4.98
CA ASN A 5 -26.17 -7.95 5.39
C ASN A 5 -25.80 -6.52 5.87
N GLY A 6 -24.61 -6.05 5.54
CA GLY A 6 -24.08 -4.75 5.98
C GLY A 6 -23.48 -4.74 7.39
N SER A 7 -23.49 -5.86 8.12
CA SER A 7 -22.76 -6.00 9.38
C SER A 7 -21.36 -6.58 9.17
N PHE A 8 -20.44 -6.25 10.07
CA PHE A 8 -19.03 -6.62 10.02
C PHE A 8 -18.64 -7.42 11.26
N SER A 9 -17.71 -8.36 11.11
CA SER A 9 -17.01 -8.96 12.24
C SER A 9 -16.17 -7.93 12.99
N GLU A 10 -15.57 -8.33 14.11
CA GLU A 10 -14.57 -7.52 14.79
C GLU A 10 -13.44 -7.08 13.85
N GLN A 11 -12.88 -5.91 14.14
CA GLN A 11 -11.79 -5.32 13.40
C GLN A 11 -10.49 -6.09 13.67
N ILE A 12 -9.80 -6.49 12.60
CA ILE A 12 -8.43 -6.97 12.66
C ILE A 12 -7.49 -5.77 12.50
N VAL A 13 -6.52 -5.62 13.39
CA VAL A 13 -5.62 -4.45 13.44
C VAL A 13 -4.21 -4.86 13.05
N TYR A 14 -3.69 -4.29 11.95
CA TYR A 14 -2.29 -4.42 11.55
C TYR A 14 -1.52 -3.18 12.00
N LYS A 15 -0.58 -3.36 12.95
CA LYS A 15 0.23 -2.25 13.46
C LYS A 15 1.36 -1.95 12.49
N LEU A 16 1.40 -0.70 12.04
CA LEU A 16 2.51 -0.17 11.25
C LEU A 16 3.67 0.23 12.19
N PRO A 17 4.93 0.26 11.72
CA PRO A 17 6.07 0.62 12.56
C PRO A 17 6.06 2.09 12.99
N ASN A 18 6.63 2.40 14.16
CA ASN A 18 6.87 3.78 14.65
C ASN A 18 5.62 4.68 14.75
N ARG A 19 5.80 6.01 14.59
CA ARG A 19 4.77 7.05 14.62
C ARG A 19 4.11 7.16 13.23
N SER A 20 3.78 6.02 12.64
CA SER A 20 3.19 5.94 11.31
C SER A 20 1.87 6.70 11.27
N SER A 21 1.71 7.46 10.19
CA SER A 21 0.52 8.23 9.88
C SER A 21 0.03 7.77 8.51
N PRO A 22 -0.67 6.62 8.42
CA PRO A 22 -1.23 6.17 7.17
C PRO A 22 -2.31 7.16 6.71
N VAL A 23 -2.19 7.66 5.49
CA VAL A 23 -3.09 8.70 4.94
C VAL A 23 -3.83 8.27 3.67
N TRP A 24 -3.33 7.24 2.99
CA TRP A 24 -3.92 6.71 1.77
C TRP A 24 -3.66 5.22 1.67
N LEU A 25 -4.59 4.49 1.07
CA LEU A 25 -4.42 3.07 0.75
C LEU A 25 -5.08 2.72 -0.57
N ILE A 26 -4.58 1.66 -1.19
CA ILE A 26 -5.17 1.00 -2.35
C ILE A 26 -5.07 -0.52 -2.19
N VAL A 27 -5.91 -1.25 -2.91
CA VAL A 27 -5.98 -2.70 -2.91
C VAL A 27 -5.77 -3.19 -4.35
N HIS A 28 -4.85 -4.11 -4.54
CA HIS A 28 -4.55 -4.76 -5.81
C HIS A 28 -3.79 -6.06 -5.57
N ASP A 29 -3.78 -6.97 -6.53
CA ASP A 29 -2.89 -8.14 -6.51
C ASP A 29 -1.48 -7.71 -6.96
N PHE A 30 -0.63 -7.33 -6.01
CA PHE A 30 0.74 -6.88 -6.29
C PHE A 30 1.70 -8.06 -6.44
N SER A 31 1.37 -9.22 -5.86
CA SER A 31 2.20 -10.43 -5.88
C SER A 31 1.90 -11.38 -7.05
N LYS A 32 0.81 -11.14 -7.79
CA LYS A 32 0.31 -11.93 -8.93
C LYS A 32 -0.10 -13.36 -8.55
N ASP A 33 -0.60 -13.54 -7.33
CA ASP A 33 -1.05 -14.84 -6.82
C ASP A 33 -2.59 -15.00 -6.86
N ASN A 34 -3.30 -14.03 -7.46
CA ASN A 34 -4.75 -13.86 -7.44
C ASN A 34 -5.35 -13.59 -6.05
N VAL A 35 -4.53 -13.13 -5.11
CA VAL A 35 -4.95 -12.64 -3.80
C VAL A 35 -4.80 -11.12 -3.75
N GLN A 36 -5.76 -10.45 -3.12
CA GLN A 36 -5.70 -9.00 -2.95
C GLN A 36 -4.69 -8.64 -1.87
N ASP A 37 -3.72 -7.82 -2.24
CA ASP A 37 -2.74 -7.18 -1.37
C ASP A 37 -3.14 -5.73 -1.08
N MET A 38 -2.43 -5.06 -0.17
CA MET A 38 -2.71 -3.68 0.20
C MET A 38 -1.44 -2.82 0.16
N ALA A 39 -1.51 -1.66 -0.50
CA ALA A 39 -0.47 -0.64 -0.42
C ALA A 39 -0.94 0.54 0.43
N VAL A 40 -0.07 1.03 1.32
CA VAL A 40 -0.38 2.08 2.31
C VAL A 40 0.68 3.17 2.27
N ALA A 41 0.28 4.42 2.00
CA ALA A 41 1.15 5.58 2.08
C ALA A 41 1.27 6.05 3.54
N ASN A 42 2.50 6.08 4.06
CA ASN A 42 2.79 6.50 5.42
C ASN A 42 3.48 7.85 5.44
N PHE A 43 2.69 8.89 5.71
CA PHE A 43 3.09 10.28 5.54
C PHE A 43 4.32 10.67 6.38
N ASN A 44 4.29 10.41 7.70
CA ASN A 44 5.36 10.82 8.61
C ASN A 44 6.63 9.96 8.47
N GLU A 45 6.47 8.68 8.15
CA GLU A 45 7.57 7.72 8.10
C GLU A 45 8.23 7.62 6.71
N ASN A 46 7.74 8.39 5.73
CA ASN A 46 8.36 8.54 4.41
C ASN A 46 8.51 7.22 3.63
N HIS A 47 7.48 6.37 3.70
CA HIS A 47 7.47 5.10 2.99
C HIS A 47 6.08 4.73 2.47
N VAL A 48 6.05 3.82 1.51
CA VAL A 48 4.88 2.99 1.19
C VAL A 48 5.09 1.64 1.85
N GLY A 49 4.05 1.13 2.50
CA GLY A 49 3.98 -0.23 3.03
C GLY A 49 3.16 -1.13 2.13
N ILE A 50 3.62 -2.34 1.85
CA ILE A 50 2.84 -3.37 1.15
C ILE A 50 2.54 -4.50 2.13
N LEU A 51 1.26 -4.85 2.29
CA LEU A 51 0.83 -6.01 3.06
C LEU A 51 0.28 -7.06 2.09
N LEU A 52 0.91 -8.24 2.07
CA LEU A 52 0.49 -9.34 1.21
C LEU A 52 -0.72 -10.05 1.80
N GLY A 53 -1.73 -10.34 0.99
CA GLY A 53 -2.93 -11.05 1.42
C GLY A 53 -2.71 -12.55 1.56
N TYR A 54 -3.46 -13.18 2.46
CA TYR A 54 -3.50 -14.65 2.60
C TYR A 54 -4.77 -15.28 2.01
N GLY A 55 -5.60 -14.50 1.29
CA GLY A 55 -6.83 -14.98 0.65
C GLY A 55 -8.01 -15.24 1.59
N ASN A 56 -7.78 -15.20 2.90
CA ASN A 56 -8.78 -15.39 3.96
C ASN A 56 -9.18 -14.07 4.65
N GLY A 57 -8.91 -12.92 4.01
CA GLY A 57 -9.15 -11.60 4.58
C GLY A 57 -8.15 -11.17 5.67
N THR A 58 -7.04 -11.91 5.81
CA THR A 58 -5.89 -11.50 6.63
C THR A 58 -4.68 -11.19 5.75
N PHE A 59 -3.73 -10.45 6.32
CA PHE A 59 -2.53 -9.98 5.64
C PHE A 59 -1.28 -10.39 6.43
N GLY A 60 -0.16 -10.55 5.73
CA GLY A 60 1.13 -10.79 6.33
C GLY A 60 1.77 -9.53 6.91
N ASP A 61 3.05 -9.68 7.26
CA ASP A 61 3.87 -8.56 7.73
C ASP A 61 4.03 -7.49 6.64
N ILE A 62 4.15 -6.24 7.07
CA ILE A 62 4.36 -5.11 6.18
C ILE A 62 5.77 -5.12 5.57
N ILE A 63 5.83 -4.99 4.25
CA ILE A 63 7.05 -4.77 3.48
C ILE A 63 7.19 -3.26 3.23
N ILE A 64 8.33 -2.68 3.61
CA ILE A 64 8.53 -1.22 3.59
C ILE A 64 9.38 -0.80 2.39
N TYR A 65 8.85 0.14 1.61
CA TYR A 65 9.54 0.79 0.50
C TYR A 65 9.70 2.27 0.78
N SER A 66 10.94 2.72 1.01
CA SER A 66 11.25 4.13 1.24
C SER A 66 10.88 4.98 0.03
N THR A 67 10.26 6.13 0.27
CA THR A 67 10.03 7.17 -0.75
C THR A 67 11.04 8.31 -0.63
N GLY A 68 12.08 8.12 0.18
CA GLY A 68 13.17 9.06 0.45
C GLY A 68 12.92 9.94 1.68
N THR A 69 13.98 10.39 2.33
CA THR A 69 13.88 11.21 3.55
C THR A 69 13.04 12.46 3.32
N ASN A 70 12.13 12.73 4.27
CA ASN A 70 11.20 13.87 4.29
C ASN A 70 10.34 13.97 3.00
N SER A 71 9.92 12.84 2.45
CA SER A 71 9.08 12.77 1.25
C SER A 71 7.62 13.14 1.51
N GLY A 72 7.04 12.72 2.63
CA GLY A 72 5.62 12.92 2.93
C GLY A 72 4.69 12.29 1.88
N PRO A 73 4.71 10.95 1.67
CA PRO A 73 3.86 10.31 0.69
C PRO A 73 2.39 10.47 1.09
N CYS A 74 1.55 10.97 0.18
CA CYS A 74 0.16 11.34 0.48
C CYS A 74 -0.90 10.73 -0.43
N ALA A 75 -0.51 10.19 -1.59
CA ALA A 75 -1.43 9.52 -2.51
C ALA A 75 -0.68 8.44 -3.30
N ILE A 76 -1.43 7.40 -3.67
CA ILE A 76 -0.93 6.28 -4.48
C ILE A 76 -1.85 6.10 -5.69
N ALA A 77 -1.26 5.93 -6.87
CA ALA A 77 -1.91 5.42 -8.08
C ALA A 77 -1.15 4.20 -8.61
N ILE A 78 -1.83 3.36 -9.38
CA ILE A 78 -1.24 2.15 -9.97
C ILE A 78 -1.52 2.07 -11.46
N GLY A 79 -0.64 1.38 -12.17
CA GLY A 79 -0.74 1.11 -13.60
C GLY A 79 0.55 0.49 -14.11
N ASP A 80 0.51 -0.07 -15.30
CA ASP A 80 1.74 -0.44 -16.03
C ASP A 80 2.30 0.84 -16.68
N PHE A 81 3.35 1.42 -16.08
CA PHE A 81 3.94 2.68 -16.53
C PHE A 81 5.16 2.48 -17.43
N ASN A 82 5.72 1.26 -17.47
CA ASN A 82 6.91 0.92 -18.26
C ASN A 82 6.64 -0.09 -19.41
N ASN A 83 5.40 -0.54 -19.58
CA ASN A 83 4.93 -1.54 -20.55
C ASN A 83 5.56 -2.94 -20.36
N ASP A 84 5.83 -3.36 -19.12
CA ASP A 84 6.36 -4.70 -18.83
C ASP A 84 5.27 -5.72 -18.44
N ASN A 85 4.00 -5.31 -18.44
CA ASN A 85 2.82 -6.05 -17.98
C ASN A 85 2.80 -6.34 -16.47
N ASN A 86 3.62 -5.65 -15.68
CA ASN A 86 3.56 -5.65 -14.23
C ASN A 86 2.91 -4.35 -13.74
N ILE A 87 2.24 -4.43 -12.60
CA ILE A 87 1.65 -3.25 -12.00
C ILE A 87 2.71 -2.47 -11.24
N ASP A 88 2.91 -1.23 -11.67
CA ASP A 88 3.76 -0.26 -11.01
C ASP A 88 2.95 0.59 -10.02
N ILE A 89 3.68 1.24 -9.11
CA ILE A 89 3.11 2.14 -8.10
C ILE A 89 3.68 3.55 -8.30
N ALA A 90 2.80 4.52 -8.54
CA ALA A 90 3.12 5.94 -8.52
C ALA A 90 2.74 6.55 -7.17
N VAL A 91 3.67 7.30 -6.57
CA VAL A 91 3.51 7.90 -5.25
C VAL A 91 3.72 9.40 -5.32
N ALA A 92 2.70 10.16 -4.90
CA ALA A 92 2.83 11.61 -4.72
C ALA A 92 3.49 11.90 -3.37
N ASN A 93 4.60 12.64 -3.39
CA ASN A 93 5.40 13.01 -2.22
C ASN A 93 5.23 14.51 -1.94
N LEU A 94 4.38 14.84 -0.97
CA LEU A 94 3.93 16.21 -0.73
C LEU A 94 5.07 17.13 -0.30
N HIS A 95 5.91 16.69 0.64
CA HIS A 95 6.99 17.51 1.18
C HIS A 95 8.11 17.75 0.18
N ARG A 96 8.40 16.75 -0.67
CA ARG A 96 9.43 16.87 -1.72
C ARG A 96 8.91 17.46 -3.02
N LYS A 97 7.59 17.59 -3.20
CA LYS A 97 6.96 18.05 -4.45
C LYS A 97 7.38 17.19 -5.65
N THR A 98 7.48 15.88 -5.43
CA THR A 98 7.88 14.91 -6.45
C THR A 98 6.85 13.80 -6.59
N ILE A 99 6.86 13.14 -7.74
CA ILE A 99 6.22 11.83 -7.94
C ILE A 99 7.35 10.80 -8.03
N GLY A 100 7.27 9.74 -7.24
CA GLY A 100 8.15 8.57 -7.35
C GLY A 100 7.42 7.41 -8.02
N ILE A 101 8.12 6.64 -8.82
CA ILE A 101 7.61 5.39 -9.41
C ILE A 101 8.38 4.22 -8.80
N MET A 102 7.65 3.21 -8.33
CA MET A 102 8.19 1.90 -7.95
C MET A 102 7.74 0.91 -9.01
N PHE A 103 8.69 0.30 -9.73
CA PHE A 103 8.37 -0.67 -10.78
C PHE A 103 8.02 -2.03 -10.17
N GLY A 104 6.92 -2.61 -10.64
CA GLY A 104 6.57 -3.99 -10.37
C GLY A 104 7.50 -4.96 -11.10
N TYR A 105 7.55 -6.21 -10.66
CA TYR A 105 8.30 -7.28 -11.30
C TYR A 105 7.56 -8.61 -11.19
#